data_AF-A0A3C1HB45-F1
#
_entry.id   AF-A0A3C1HB45-F1
#
_cell.length_a   1.000
_cell.length_b   1.000
_cell.length_c   1.000
_cell.angle_alpha   90.00
_cell.angle_beta   90.00
_cell.angle_gamma   90.00
#
_symmetry.space_group_name_H-M   'P 1'
#
loop_
_entity.id
_entity.type
_entity.pdbx_description
1 polymer ?
#
loop_
_entity_poly.entity_id
_entity_poly.type
_entity_poly.pdbx_seq_one_letter_code
_entity_poly.pdbx_strand_id
1 'polypeptide(L)' 'GNRLVISGQRPDCGRPAGCSFMVMEINYGPFSCEFQLPEGYDLGEALAVYQNGFLKIEIPQSVRPSGRQQMIPITEAK' A
#
# COMPACT_ATOMS: atom_id res chain seq x y z
N GLY A 1 2.40 -12.85 -1.68
CA GLY A 1 1.03 -12.57 -1.22
C GLY A 1 0.59 -11.22 -1.76
N ASN A 2 -0.71 -10.95 -1.88
CA ASN A 2 -1.28 -9.70 -2.43
C ASN A 2 -1.57 -8.66 -1.33
N ARG A 3 -0.74 -8.63 -0.30
CA ARG A 3 -0.94 -7.84 0.93
C ARG A 3 0.23 -6.90 1.10
N LEU A 4 -0.03 -5.60 1.01
CA LEU A 4 0.95 -4.55 1.23
C LEU A 4 0.88 -4.10 2.69
N VAL A 5 2.02 -4.09 3.37
CA VAL A 5 2.13 -3.57 4.74
C VAL A 5 3.12 -2.42 4.73
N ILE A 6 2.69 -1.28 5.26
CA ILE A 6 3.55 -0.10 5.47
C ILE A 6 3.66 0.09 6.97
N SER A 7 4.86 0.03 7.52
CA SER A 7 5.11 0.20 8.95
C SER A 7 6.35 1.04 9.20
N GLY A 8 6.42 1.66 10.37
CA GLY A 8 7.57 2.47 10.76
C GLY A 8 7.41 3.13 12.12
N GLN A 9 8.36 3.99 12.44
CA GLN A 9 8.40 4.79 13.66
C GLN A 9 8.53 6.25 13.29
N ARG A 10 7.63 7.10 13.76
CA ARG A 10 7.82 8.55 13.71
C ARG A 10 8.52 8.99 14.99
N PRO A 11 9.82 9.33 14.95
CA PRO A 11 10.54 9.76 16.13
C PRO A 11 9.97 11.09 16.62
N ASP A 12 9.85 11.21 17.94
CA ASP A 12 9.69 12.51 18.57
C ASP A 12 11.05 13.21 18.46
N CYS A 13 11.14 14.31 17.68
CA CYS A 13 12.37 14.86 17.11
C CYS A 13 13.37 15.49 18.11
N GLY A 14 13.50 14.93 19.32
CA GLY A 14 14.39 15.41 20.36
C GLY A 14 13.80 16.65 21.03
N ARG A 15 12.95 16.42 22.05
CA ARG A 15 12.49 17.51 22.92
C ARG A 15 13.58 17.83 23.93
N PRO A 16 13.98 19.10 24.08
CA PRO A 16 14.87 19.51 25.17
C PRO A 16 14.27 19.15 26.53
N ALA A 17 15.12 18.80 27.49
CA ALA A 17 14.67 18.57 28.87
C ALA A 17 13.95 19.83 29.40
N GLY A 18 12.77 19.63 29.99
CA GLY A 18 11.93 20.72 30.52
C GLY A 18 11.06 21.44 29.49
N CYS A 19 11.01 20.99 28.23
CA CYS A 19 10.09 21.55 27.24
C CYS A 19 8.64 21.18 27.58
N SER A 20 7.77 22.19 27.69
CA SER A 20 6.33 22.02 27.90
C SER A 20 5.56 22.60 26.71
N PHE A 21 4.52 21.89 26.29
CA PHE A 21 3.65 22.29 25.19
C PHE A 21 2.27 22.56 25.76
N MET A 22 1.67 23.69 25.38
CA MET A 22 0.26 23.94 25.69
C MET A 22 -0.67 23.05 24.86
N VAL A 23 -0.27 22.72 23.62
CA VAL A 23 -1.00 21.83 22.70
C VAL A 23 -0.01 20.99 21.90
N MET A 24 -0.32 19.71 21.71
CA MET A 24 0.43 18.79 20.84
C MET A 24 -0.53 18.09 19.88
N GLU A 25 -0.60 18.58 18.64
CA GLU A 25 -1.50 18.03 17.61
C GLU A 25 -0.85 16.91 16.80
N ILE A 26 0.49 16.89 16.76
CA ILE A 26 1.24 15.96 15.94
C ILE A 26 1.46 14.65 16.71
N ASN A 27 0.91 13.56 16.18
CA ASN A 27 1.12 12.23 16.71
C ASN A 27 2.52 11.70 16.34
N TYR A 28 3.15 11.03 17.30
CA TYR A 28 4.45 10.35 17.19
C TYR A 28 4.32 8.88 17.59
N GLY A 29 5.36 8.11 17.30
CA GLY A 29 5.43 6.70 17.69
C GLY A 29 5.24 5.73 16.52
N PRO A 30 4.98 4.45 16.83
CA PRO A 30 4.92 3.41 15.83
C PRO A 30 3.64 3.53 15.02
N PHE A 31 3.73 3.19 13.73
CA PHE A 31 2.58 3.10 12.84
C PHE A 31 2.66 1.84 11.98
N SER A 32 1.49 1.33 11.62
CA SER A 32 1.34 0.26 10.65
C SER A 32 0.01 0.43 9.93
N CYS A 33 0.01 0.24 8.62
CA CYS A 33 -1.20 0.13 7.81
C CYS A 33 -1.05 -1.02 6.81
N GLU A 34 -2.18 -1.66 6.53
CA GLU A 34 -2.26 -2.85 5.69
C GLU A 34 -3.28 -2.63 4.59
N PHE A 35 -2.90 -3.00 3.37
CA PHE A 35 -3.75 -2.90 2.18
C PHE A 35 -3.82 -4.26 1.50
N GLN A 36 -5.05 -4.68 1.24
CA GLN A 36 -5.32 -5.84 0.41
C GLN A 36 -5.41 -5.38 -1.05
N LEU A 37 -4.50 -5.86 -1.88
CA LEU A 37 -4.49 -5.48 -3.29
C LEU A 37 -5.51 -6.31 -4.08
N PRO A 38 -6.21 -5.68 -5.04
CA PRO A 38 -7.00 -6.40 -6.02
C PRO A 38 -6.15 -7.40 -6.81
N GLU A 39 -6.81 -8.38 -7.42
CA GLU A 39 -6.14 -9.25 -8.37
C GLU A 39 -5.58 -8.48 -9.58
N GLY A 40 -4.48 -8.99 -10.14
CA GLY A 40 -3.88 -8.42 -11.35
C GLY A 40 -2.87 -7.30 -11.09
N TYR A 41 -2.41 -7.12 -9.85
CA TYR A 41 -1.28 -6.25 -9.51
C TYR A 41 -0.08 -7.06 -9.05
N ASP A 42 1.11 -6.65 -9.48
CA ASP A 42 2.37 -7.30 -9.13
C ASP A 42 3.12 -6.53 -8.05
N LEU A 43 3.15 -7.08 -6.84
CA LEU A 43 3.92 -6.52 -5.74
C LEU A 43 5.44 -6.73 -5.88
N GLY A 44 5.88 -7.70 -6.69
CA GLY A 44 7.31 -7.97 -6.91
C GLY A 44 8.02 -6.83 -7.64
N GLU A 45 7.29 -6.11 -8.47
CA GLU A 45 7.78 -4.99 -9.30
C GLU A 45 7.32 -3.62 -8.76
N ALA A 46 6.92 -3.55 -7.49
CA ALA A 46 6.48 -2.30 -6.89
C ALA A 46 7.66 -1.35 -6.63
N LEU A 47 7.44 -0.06 -6.89
CA LEU A 47 8.42 1.01 -6.64
C LEU A 47 7.91 1.92 -5.53
N ALA A 48 8.80 2.32 -4.62
CA ALA A 48 8.48 3.23 -3.52
C ALA A 48 9.42 4.43 -3.49
N VAL A 49 8.86 5.63 -3.34
CA VAL A 49 9.61 6.89 -3.23
C VAL A 49 9.06 7.70 -2.05
N TYR A 50 9.95 8.20 -1.20
CA TYR A 50 9.60 9.09 -0.10
C TYR A 50 10.16 10.49 -0.36
N GLN A 51 9.30 11.48 -0.51
CA GLN A 51 9.70 12.85 -0.80
C GLN A 51 8.77 13.85 -0.12
N ASN A 52 9.34 14.88 0.51
CA ASN A 52 8.60 15.99 1.13
C ASN A 52 7.50 15.53 2.12
N GLY A 53 7.74 14.46 2.87
CA GLY A 53 6.79 13.92 3.84
C GLY A 53 5.77 12.91 3.28
N PHE A 54 5.79 12.64 1.98
CA PHE A 54 4.86 11.72 1.32
C PHE A 54 5.55 10.44 0.85
N LEU A 55 4.96 9.30 1.19
CA LEU A 55 5.34 8.00 0.63
C LEU A 55 4.44 7.70 -0.57
N LYS A 56 5.03 7.59 -1.76
CA LYS A 56 4.35 7.15 -2.98
C LYS A 56 4.78 5.72 -3.28
N ILE A 57 3.82 4.83 -3.49
CA ILE A 57 4.06 3.44 -3.90
C ILE A 57 3.34 3.22 -5.23
N GLU A 58 4.09 2.86 -6.26
CA GLU A 58 3.61 2.53 -7.60
C GLU A 58 3.65 1.02 -7.77
N ILE A 59 2.51 0.41 -8.10
CA ILE A 59 2.38 -1.04 -8.23
C ILE A 59 1.88 -1.31 -9.65
N PRO A 60 2.68 -1.96 -10.51
CA PRO A 60 2.27 -2.25 -11.86
C PRO A 60 1.17 -3.31 -11.88
N GLN A 61 0.34 -3.26 -12.92
CA GLN A 61 -0.57 -4.36 -13.22
C GLN A 61 0.23 -5.55 -13.74
N SER A 62 -0.02 -6.74 -13.19
CA SER A 62 0.47 -7.98 -13.78
C SER A 62 -0.17 -8.13 -15.16
N VAL A 63 0.65 -8.15 -16.21
CA VAL A 63 0.19 -8.44 -17.57
C VAL A 63 -0.29 -9.90 -17.59
N ARG A 64 -1.56 -10.14 -17.27
CA ARG A 64 -2.21 -11.42 -17.60
C ARG A 64 -2.43 -11.38 -19.12
N PRO A 65 -1.95 -12.35 -19.91
CA PRO A 65 -2.39 -12.45 -21.30
C PRO A 65 -3.92 -12.52 -21.25
N SER A 66 -4.59 -11.53 -21.85
CA SER A 66 -6.05 -11.47 -21.91
C SER A 66 -6.55 -12.87 -22.28
N GLY A 67 -7.22 -13.53 -21.34
CA GLY A 67 -7.84 -14.81 -21.62
C GLY A 67 -8.68 -14.60 -22.86
N ARG A 68 -8.28 -15.26 -23.96
CA ARG A 68 -8.96 -15.17 -25.25
C ARG A 68 -10.44 -15.41 -24.95
N GLN A 69 -11.30 -14.42 -25.21
CA GLN A 69 -12.74 -14.57 -24.96
C GLN A 69 -13.20 -15.84 -25.69
N GLN A 70 -13.49 -16.90 -24.94
CA GLN A 70 -14.01 -18.13 -25.50
C GLN A 70 -15.52 -17.99 -25.52
N MET A 71 -16.08 -17.95 -26.72
CA MET A 71 -17.52 -18.09 -26.91
C MET A 71 -17.88 -19.54 -26.61
N ILE A 72 -18.57 -19.78 -25.49
CA ILE A 72 -19.06 -21.11 -25.12
C ILE A 72 -20.47 -21.25 -25.71
N PRO A 73 -20.69 -22.10 -26.72
CA PRO A 73 -22.03 -22.34 -27.25
C PRO A 73 -22.88 -23.10 -26.22
N ILE A 74 -24.07 -22.58 -25.93
CA ILE A 74 -25.07 -23.27 -25.11
C ILE A 74 -25.81 -24.24 -26.04
N THR A 75 -25.72 -25.55 -25.75
CA THR A 75 -26.47 -26.58 -26.48
C THR A 75 -27.51 -27.17 -25.52
N GLU A 76 -28.78 -27.23 -25.93
CA GLU A 76 -29.84 -27.84 -25.12
C GLU A 76 -29.56 -29.34 -24.92
N ALA A 77 -29.64 -29.80 -23.67
CA ALA A 77 -29.52 -31.21 -23.32
C ALA A 77 -30.77 -31.96 -23.83
N LYS A 78 -30.54 -33.08 -24.51
CA LYS A 78 -31.57 -33.93 -25.11
C LYS A 78 -32.13 -34.94 -24.12
#